data_AF-A0A3N5PZ21-F1
#
_entry.id   AF-A0A3N5PZ21-F1
#
_cell.length_a   1.000
_cell.length_b   1.000
_cell.length_c   1.000
_cell.angle_alpha   90.00
_cell.angle_beta   90.00
_cell.angle_gamma   90.00
#
_symmetry.space_group_name_H-M   'P 1'
#
loop_
_entity.id
_entity.type
_entity.pdbx_description
1 polymer ?
#
loop_
_entity_poly.entity_id
_entity_poly.type
_entity_poly.pdbx_seq_one_letter_code
_entity_poly.pdbx_strand_id
1 'polypeptide(L)'
;KTCRITIPYIEIAAEKGNQNSLSDAGVAASLINTAAEGAFLNVMINCTSLSNRIVGEELLKKSEVILDEVKSSSEKIIKNIKSKLNPV
;
A
#
# COMPACT_ATOMS: atom_id res chain seq x y z
N LYS A 1 -4.06 6.67 -4.76
CA LYS A 1 -3.94 6.26 -6.20
C LYS A 1 -2.51 5.86 -6.57
N THR A 2 -1.51 6.74 -6.41
CA THR A 2 -0.11 6.42 -6.75
C THR A 2 0.40 5.16 -6.07
N CYS A 3 0.23 5.04 -4.74
CA CYS A 3 0.57 3.81 -3.99
C CYS A 3 0.03 2.53 -4.65
N ARG A 4 -1.25 2.54 -5.03
CA ARG A 4 -1.93 1.40 -5.68
C ARG A 4 -1.36 1.06 -7.05
N ILE A 5 -1.05 2.04 -7.89
CA ILE A 5 -0.48 1.75 -9.21
C ILE A 5 1.01 1.40 -9.13
N THR A 6 1.69 1.80 -8.06
CA THR A 6 3.12 1.52 -7.86
C THR A 6 3.37 0.14 -7.26
N ILE A 7 2.52 -0.34 -6.33
CA ILE A 7 2.73 -1.62 -5.62
C ILE A 7 2.96 -2.84 -6.55
N PRO A 8 2.33 -2.97 -7.74
CA PRO A 8 2.62 -4.08 -8.64
C PRO A 8 4.05 -4.08 -9.20
N TYR A 9 4.66 -2.90 -9.37
CA TYR A 9 6.06 -2.82 -9.83
C TYR A 9 7.04 -3.26 -8.73
N ILE A 10 6.69 -3.04 -7.46
CA ILE A 10 7.47 -3.56 -6.33
C ILE A 10 7.37 -5.09 -6.29
N GLU A 11 6.17 -5.65 -6.52
CA GLU A 11 5.98 -7.09 -6.63
C GLU A 11 6.85 -7.68 -7.75
N ILE A 12 6.82 -7.08 -8.94
CA ILE A 12 7.68 -7.48 -10.06
C ILE A 12 9.17 -7.42 -9.68
N ALA A 13 9.60 -6.37 -8.98
CA ALA A 13 10.99 -6.24 -8.53
C ALA A 13 11.38 -7.34 -7.51
N ALA A 14 10.48 -7.70 -6.58
CA ALA A 14 10.70 -8.78 -5.62
C ALA A 14 10.70 -10.17 -6.28
N GLU A 15 9.95 -10.36 -7.35
CA GLU A 15 9.85 -11.65 -8.05
C GLU A 15 10.94 -11.86 -9.09
N LYS A 16 11.23 -10.85 -9.90
CA LYS A 16 12.04 -10.95 -11.12
C LYS A 16 13.29 -10.07 -11.10
N GLY A 17 13.41 -9.18 -10.13
CA GLY A 17 14.56 -8.28 -9.99
C GLY A 17 15.77 -8.94 -9.35
N ASN A 18 16.74 -8.11 -8.96
CA ASN A 18 17.94 -8.56 -8.26
C ASN A 18 17.59 -9.19 -6.91
N GLN A 19 17.80 -10.49 -6.75
CA GLN A 19 17.47 -11.20 -5.51
C GLN A 19 18.32 -10.74 -4.32
N ASN A 20 19.50 -10.15 -4.56
CA ASN A 20 20.31 -9.53 -3.50
C ASN A 20 19.69 -8.22 -2.96
N SER A 21 18.68 -7.67 -3.62
CA SER A 21 17.95 -6.46 -3.24
C SER A 21 16.53 -6.74 -2.74
N LEU A 22 16.23 -7.97 -2.31
CA LEU A 22 14.92 -8.32 -1.75
C LEU A 22 14.56 -7.48 -0.52
N SER A 23 15.55 -7.10 0.29
CA SER A 23 15.35 -6.17 1.42
C SER A 23 14.82 -4.82 0.97
N ASP A 24 15.35 -4.27 -0.13
CA ASP A 24 14.96 -2.96 -0.66
C ASP A 24 13.51 -2.98 -1.17
N ALA A 25 13.11 -4.08 -1.83
CA ALA A 25 11.72 -4.30 -2.22
C ALA A 25 10.78 -4.40 -1.00
N GLY A 26 11.25 -5.03 0.09
CA GLY A 26 10.51 -5.10 1.36
C GLY A 26 10.37 -3.73 2.03
N VAL A 27 11.43 -2.92 2.02
CA VAL A 27 11.37 -1.52 2.48
C VAL A 27 10.37 -0.73 1.65
N ALA A 28 10.43 -0.84 0.32
CA ALA A 28 9.52 -0.14 -0.59
C ALA A 28 8.05 -0.53 -0.36
N ALA A 29 7.74 -1.83 -0.21
CA ALA A 29 6.39 -2.30 0.08
C ALA A 29 5.86 -1.76 1.42
N SER A 30 6.72 -1.71 2.45
CA SER A 30 6.37 -1.18 3.77
C SER A 30 6.09 0.33 3.70
N LEU A 31 6.96 1.10 3.04
CA LEU A 31 6.80 2.55 2.87
C LEU A 31 5.54 2.90 2.07
N ILE A 32 5.23 2.16 1.01
CA ILE A 32 4.01 2.37 0.23
C ILE A 32 2.75 2.12 1.07
N ASN A 33 2.75 1.09 1.91
CA ASN A 33 1.64 0.83 2.81
C ASN A 33 1.44 1.99 3.79
N THR A 34 2.51 2.43 4.48
CA THR A 34 2.46 3.58 5.38
C THR A 34 2.00 4.86 4.68
N ALA A 35 2.45 5.10 3.45
CA ALA A 35 2.03 6.25 2.66
C ALA A 35 0.53 6.19 2.29
N ALA A 36 0.00 5.01 1.97
CA ALA A 36 -1.42 4.81 1.70
C ALA A 36 -2.27 5.03 2.96
N GLU A 37 -1.84 4.52 4.11
CA GLU A 37 -2.50 4.74 5.40
C GLU A 37 -2.53 6.23 5.75
N GLY A 38 -1.39 6.92 5.67
CA GLY A 38 -1.33 8.36 5.91
C GLY A 38 -2.22 9.18 4.97
N ALA A 39 -2.28 8.80 3.68
CA ALA A 39 -3.18 9.44 2.74
C ALA A 39 -4.67 9.20 3.09
N PHE A 40 -5.03 7.99 3.52
CA PHE A 40 -6.39 7.67 3.94
C PHE A 40 -6.82 8.45 5.19
N LEU A 41 -5.94 8.59 6.19
CA LEU A 41 -6.21 9.41 7.38
C LEU A 41 -6.51 10.87 7.01
N ASN A 42 -5.75 11.43 6.07
CA ASN A 42 -5.99 12.78 5.57
C ASN A 42 -7.35 12.90 4.84
N VAL A 43 -7.73 11.89 4.05
CA VAL A 43 -9.07 11.84 3.42
C VAL A 43 -10.16 11.80 4.49
N MET A 44 -10.00 10.96 5.51
CA MET A 44 -10.98 10.83 6.58
C MET A 44 -11.22 12.17 7.29
N ILE A 45 -10.15 12.85 7.72
CA ILE A 45 -10.23 14.17 8.36
C ILE A 45 -10.96 15.18 7.46
N ASN A 46 -10.55 15.28 6.19
CA ASN A 46 -11.16 16.24 5.27
C ASN A 46 -12.63 15.92 4.95
N CYS A 47 -13.00 14.64 4.85
CA CYS A 47 -14.39 14.23 4.58
C CYS A 47 -15.33 14.58 5.74
N THR A 48 -14.86 14.55 7.00
CA THR A 48 -15.68 14.98 8.15
C THR A 48 -16.12 16.44 8.07
N SER A 49 -15.32 17.28 7.40
CA SER A 49 -15.54 18.72 7.25
C SER A 49 -16.41 19.10 6.04
N LEU A 50 -16.80 18.13 5.21
CA LEU A 50 -17.63 18.40 4.03
C LEU A 50 -19.11 18.62 4.42
N SER A 51 -19.69 19.71 3.90
CA SER A 51 -21.12 19.98 4.04
C SER A 51 -21.99 18.96 3.30
N ASN A 52 -21.51 18.48 2.13
CA ASN A 52 -22.18 17.42 1.38
C ASN A 52 -21.72 16.04 1.88
N ARG A 53 -22.55 15.40 2.70
CA ARG A 53 -22.26 14.10 3.31
C ARG A 53 -22.14 12.96 2.32
N ILE A 54 -22.98 12.95 1.27
CA ILE A 54 -22.97 11.91 0.24
C ILE A 54 -21.62 11.88 -0.48
N VAL A 55 -21.10 13.05 -0.86
CA VAL A 55 -19.77 13.14 -1.50
C VAL A 55 -18.66 12.70 -0.56
N GLY A 56 -18.75 13.06 0.72
CA GLY A 56 -17.78 12.62 1.74
C GLY A 56 -17.75 11.10 1.91
N GLU A 57 -18.92 10.46 2.01
CA GLU A 57 -19.04 9.00 2.12
C GLU A 57 -18.50 8.27 0.88
N GLU A 58 -18.78 8.79 -0.32
CA GLU A 58 -18.24 8.23 -1.55
C GLU A 58 -16.71 8.30 -1.60
N LEU A 59 -16.12 9.44 -1.23
CA LEU A 59 -14.67 9.65 -1.22
C LEU A 59 -13.99 8.76 -0.18
N LEU A 60 -14.60 8.62 1.00
CA LEU A 60 -14.11 7.75 2.05
C LEU A 60 -14.10 6.29 1.59
N LYS A 61 -15.23 5.79 1.06
CA LYS A 61 -15.36 4.42 0.57
C LYS A 61 -14.38 4.12 -0.57
N LYS A 62 -14.23 5.04 -1.53
CA LYS A 62 -13.25 4.91 -2.63
C LYS A 62 -11.82 4.85 -2.10
N SER A 63 -11.50 5.58 -1.04
CA SER A 63 -10.15 5.63 -0.46
C SER A 63 -9.85 4.40 0.42
N GLU A 64 -10.86 3.87 1.11
CA GLU A 64 -10.78 2.63 1.87
C GLU A 64 -10.45 1.44 0.96
N VAL A 65 -11.17 1.29 -0.16
CA VAL A 65 -10.86 0.26 -1.17
C VAL A 65 -9.42 0.35 -1.65
N ILE A 66 -8.92 1.56 -1.92
CA ILE A 66 -7.52 1.77 -2.35
C ILE A 66 -6.53 1.37 -1.25
N LEU A 67 -6.84 1.69 0.00
CA LEU A 67 -5.99 1.32 1.14
C LEU A 67 -5.92 -0.19 1.28
N ASP A 68 -7.06 -0.89 1.24
CA ASP A 68 -7.13 -2.35 1.37
C ASP A 68 -6.37 -3.06 0.26
N GLU A 69 -6.51 -2.59 -0.99
CA GLU A 69 -5.76 -3.11 -2.14
C GLU A 69 -4.23 -2.98 -1.93
N VAL A 70 -3.76 -1.83 -1.45
CA VAL A 70 -2.34 -1.58 -1.17
C VAL A 70 -1.85 -2.44 -0.02
N LYS A 71 -2.62 -2.49 1.07
CA LYS A 71 -2.27 -3.23 2.28
C LYS A 71 -2.15 -4.73 2.01
N SER A 72 -3.17 -5.32 1.38
CA SER A 72 -3.15 -6.74 1.01
C SER A 72 -1.97 -7.09 0.10
N SER A 73 -1.70 -6.24 -0.88
CA SER A 73 -0.55 -6.43 -1.79
C SER A 73 0.79 -6.32 -1.06
N SER A 74 0.94 -5.33 -0.18
CA SER A 74 2.14 -5.16 0.64
C SER A 74 2.39 -6.36 1.56
N GLU A 75 1.37 -6.84 2.27
CA GLU A 75 1.47 -8.02 3.14
C GLU A 75 1.88 -9.27 2.35
N LYS A 76 1.29 -9.48 1.16
CA LYS A 76 1.67 -10.57 0.26
C LYS A 76 3.14 -10.49 -0.16
N ILE A 77 3.60 -9.31 -0.59
CA ILE A 77 5.00 -9.08 -1.01
C ILE A 77 5.96 -9.36 0.16
N ILE A 78 5.68 -8.81 1.35
CA ILE A 78 6.51 -9.01 2.53
C ILE A 78 6.58 -10.48 2.95
N LYS A 79 5.44 -11.19 2.90
CA LYS A 79 5.40 -12.63 3.18
C LYS A 79 6.26 -13.41 2.20
N ASN A 80 6.15 -13.11 0.91
CA ASN A 80 6.97 -13.74 -0.13
C ASN A 80 8.45 -13.48 0.07
N ILE A 81 8.84 -12.23 0.37
CA ILE A 81 10.24 -11.87 0.65
C ILE A 81 10.75 -12.63 1.87
N LYS A 82 10.01 -12.64 2.99
CA LYS A 82 10.40 -13.36 4.22
C LYS A 82 10.55 -14.86 4.00
N SER A 83 9.78 -15.48 3.11
CA SER A 83 9.96 -16.90 2.76
C SER A 83 11.23 -17.19 1.96
N LYS A 84 11.81 -16.18 1.29
CA LYS A 84 13.06 -16.28 0.52
C LYS A 84 14.29 -15.90 1.34
N LEU A 85 14.12 -15.08 2.38
CA LEU A 85 15.17 -14.75 3.34
C LEU A 85 15.28 -15.90 4.34
N ASN A 86 16.41 -16.58 4.40
CA ASN A 86 16.64 -17.63 5.39
C ASN A 86 16.63 -17.01 6.79
N PRO A 87 15.64 -17.33 7.66
CA PRO A 87 15.78 -17.06 9.07
C PRO A 87 16.82 -18.05 9.59
N VAL A 88 17.94 -17.53 10.09
CA VAL A 88 18.96 -18.32 10.79
C VAL A 88 18.30 -19.13 11.92
#